data_AF-A0A1S3Y569-F1
#
_entry.id   AF-A0A1S3Y569-F1
#
_cell.length_a   1.000
_cell.length_b   1.000
_cell.length_c   1.000
_cell.angle_alpha   90.00
_cell.angle_beta   90.00
_cell.angle_gamma   90.00
#
_symmetry.space_group_name_H-M   'P 1'
#
loop_
_entity.id
_entity.type
_entity.pdbx_description
1 polymer ?
#
loop_
_entity_poly.entity_id
_entity_poly.type
_entity_poly.pdbx_seq_one_letter_code
_entity_poly.pdbx_strand_id
1 'polypeptide(L)'
;MKVIFVGDELGYLGLWNVDFEEENGDNGIYLYQPHQSKISGIVIEPFSMLKIFTSSYDQRIMLLDVEKEAFEEVYQDTYAIYSICHRVEDINCLYFGDEIGALKIFDVRASTLSSLWKLHEERINTIHCKPDDPNIVVTSSADRTFSVWDLRIISRDQPKSLTTIRHGGPIHSAYFSPFGSFLATT
;
A
#
# COMPACT_ATOMS: atom_id res chain seq x y z
N MET A 1 -7.85 2.23 -23.17
CA MET A 1 -7.01 1.20 -22.55
C MET A 1 -7.28 1.18 -21.07
N LYS A 2 -8.12 0.24 -20.65
CA LYS A 2 -8.37 -0.13 -19.27
C LYS A 2 -7.47 -1.30 -18.93
N VAL A 3 -6.69 -1.17 -17.87
CA VAL A 3 -5.78 -2.21 -17.39
C VAL A 3 -6.15 -2.57 -15.97
N ILE A 4 -6.16 -3.87 -15.66
CA ILE A 4 -6.36 -4.41 -14.32
C ILE A 4 -5.08 -5.09 -13.89
N PHE A 5 -4.64 -4.81 -12.67
CA PHE A 5 -3.51 -5.48 -12.02
C PHE A 5 -4.02 -6.40 -10.93
N VAL A 6 -3.48 -7.61 -10.86
CA VAL A 6 -3.87 -8.62 -9.87
C VAL A 6 -2.61 -9.23 -9.29
N GLY A 7 -2.53 -9.26 -7.96
CA GLY A 7 -1.47 -9.96 -7.24
C GLY A 7 -2.02 -11.24 -6.60
N ASP A 8 -1.19 -12.28 -6.50
CA ASP A 8 -1.59 -13.54 -5.87
C ASP A 8 -0.77 -13.90 -4.61
N GLU A 9 -1.02 -15.09 -4.06
CA GLU A 9 -0.35 -15.59 -2.84
C GLU A 9 1.05 -16.18 -3.08
N LEU A 10 1.41 -16.41 -4.35
CA LEU A 10 2.69 -16.99 -4.76
C LEU A 10 3.67 -15.93 -5.28
N GLY A 11 3.24 -14.66 -5.30
CA GLY A 11 4.05 -13.53 -5.71
C GLY A 11 3.95 -13.17 -7.19
N TYR A 12 2.95 -13.71 -7.91
CA TYR A 12 2.68 -13.33 -9.28
C TYR A 12 1.88 -12.02 -9.36
N LEU A 13 2.29 -11.18 -10.30
CA LEU A 13 1.59 -9.97 -10.74
C LEU A 13 1.05 -10.22 -12.15
N GLY A 14 -0.27 -10.30 -12.29
CA GLY A 14 -0.97 -10.31 -13.57
C GLY A 14 -1.35 -8.89 -14.00
N LEU A 15 -1.15 -8.60 -15.28
CA LEU A 15 -1.62 -7.40 -15.97
C LEU A 15 -2.63 -7.86 -17.03
N TRP A 16 -3.84 -7.34 -16.97
CA TRP A 16 -4.87 -7.63 -17.98
C TRP A 16 -5.31 -6.35 -18.68
N ASN A 17 -5.07 -6.27 -19.98
CA ASN A 17 -5.65 -5.23 -20.84
C ASN A 17 -7.09 -5.63 -21.20
N VAL A 18 -8.05 -5.00 -20.53
CA VAL A 18 -9.48 -5.31 -20.66
C VAL A 18 -10.04 -4.93 -22.03
N ASP A 19 -9.42 -3.95 -22.69
CA ASP A 19 -9.84 -3.50 -24.01
C ASP A 19 -9.15 -4.31 -25.14
N PHE A 20 -8.36 -5.34 -24.80
CA PHE A 20 -7.66 -6.17 -25.80
C PHE A 20 -8.65 -7.08 -26.54
N GLU A 21 -8.65 -6.99 -27.86
CA GLU A 21 -9.38 -7.93 -28.71
C GLU A 21 -8.50 -9.16 -28.92
N GLU A 22 -9.01 -10.34 -28.54
CA GLU A 22 -8.25 -11.59 -28.68
C GLU A 22 -7.84 -11.80 -30.15
N GLU A 23 -6.53 -11.82 -30.38
CA GLU A 23 -5.95 -12.13 -31.68
C GLU A 23 -4.92 -13.25 -31.51
N ASN A 24 -5.01 -14.29 -32.35
CA ASN A 24 -4.03 -15.38 -32.42
C ASN A 24 -3.71 -16.10 -31.10
N GLY A 25 -4.65 -16.13 -30.15
CA GLY A 25 -4.49 -16.79 -28.85
C GLY A 25 -3.79 -15.95 -27.78
N ASP A 26 -3.45 -14.69 -28.08
CA ASP A 26 -3.15 -13.69 -27.06
C ASP A 26 -4.48 -13.20 -26.45
N ASN A 27 -4.56 -13.25 -25.12
CA ASN A 27 -5.72 -12.83 -24.34
C ASN A 27 -5.50 -11.48 -23.62
N GLY A 28 -4.40 -10.80 -23.92
CA GLY A 28 -4.03 -9.52 -23.31
C GLY A 28 -3.66 -9.65 -21.84
N ILE A 29 -3.27 -10.86 -21.40
CA ILE A 29 -2.83 -11.15 -20.03
C ILE A 29 -1.32 -11.36 -20.01
N TYR A 30 -0.63 -10.55 -19.23
CA TYR A 30 0.81 -10.65 -19.00
C TYR A 30 1.04 -11.05 -17.54
N LEU A 31 1.94 -11.99 -17.31
CA LEU A 31 2.20 -12.54 -15.98
C LEU A 31 3.67 -12.38 -15.61
N TYR A 32 3.91 -11.78 -14.46
CA TYR A 32 5.23 -11.54 -13.88
C TYR A 32 5.30 -12.15 -12.49
N GLN A 33 6.50 -12.46 -12.00
CA GLN A 33 6.70 -12.94 -10.62
C GLN A 33 7.73 -12.07 -9.88
N PRO A 34 7.35 -10.85 -9.46
CA PRO A 34 8.26 -9.97 -8.72
C PRO A 34 8.64 -10.48 -7.33
N HIS A 35 7.79 -11.29 -6.72
CA HIS A 35 7.89 -11.65 -5.31
C HIS A 35 7.97 -13.16 -5.10
N GLN A 36 8.52 -13.56 -3.94
CA GLN A 36 8.62 -14.97 -3.50
C GLN A 36 7.49 -15.37 -2.54
N SER A 37 6.55 -14.45 -2.29
CA SER A 37 5.40 -14.64 -1.40
C SER A 37 4.27 -13.70 -1.79
N LYS A 38 3.17 -13.77 -1.03
CA LYS A 38 1.92 -13.05 -1.28
C LYS A 38 2.14 -11.56 -1.53
N ILE A 39 1.63 -11.08 -2.66
CA ILE A 39 1.50 -9.65 -2.92
C ILE A 39 0.40 -9.11 -2.01
N SER A 40 0.76 -8.18 -1.12
CA SER A 40 -0.13 -7.59 -0.14
C SER A 40 -0.78 -6.30 -0.62
N GLY A 41 -0.16 -5.61 -1.59
CA GLY A 41 -0.74 -4.43 -2.20
C GLY A 41 -0.04 -4.04 -3.48
N ILE A 42 -0.78 -3.31 -4.32
CA ILE A 42 -0.36 -2.81 -5.62
C ILE A 42 -0.76 -1.33 -5.66
N VAL A 43 0.18 -0.44 -5.93
CA VAL A 43 -0.07 0.99 -6.08
C VAL A 43 0.56 1.49 -7.36
N ILE A 44 -0.18 2.33 -8.09
CA ILE A 44 0.27 2.91 -9.36
C ILE A 44 0.69 4.35 -9.07
N GLU A 45 1.80 4.79 -9.65
CA GLU A 45 2.24 6.18 -9.58
C GLU A 45 1.11 7.11 -10.10
N PRO A 46 0.72 8.15 -9.35
CA PRO A 46 -0.24 9.13 -9.81
C PRO A 46 0.22 9.80 -11.11
N PHE A 47 -0.73 10.05 -12.00
CA PHE A 47 -0.50 10.72 -13.30
C PHE A 47 0.37 9.94 -14.30
N SER A 48 0.84 8.74 -13.95
CA SER A 48 1.69 7.89 -14.80
C SER A 48 1.39 6.41 -14.54
N MET A 49 0.82 5.71 -15.52
CA MET A 49 0.60 4.26 -15.44
C MET A 49 1.88 3.44 -15.71
N LEU A 50 3.04 4.10 -15.81
CA LEU A 50 4.30 3.47 -16.20
C LEU A 50 5.07 2.88 -15.02
N LYS A 51 4.75 3.31 -13.80
CA LYS A 51 5.40 2.84 -12.59
C LYS A 51 4.40 2.26 -11.63
N ILE A 52 4.65 1.01 -11.24
CA ILE A 52 3.76 0.23 -10.40
C ILE A 52 4.58 -0.34 -9.27
N PHE A 53 4.19 -0.07 -8.04
CA PHE A 53 4.83 -0.61 -6.86
C PHE A 53 4.00 -1.76 -6.31
N THR A 54 4.68 -2.85 -5.97
CA THR A 54 4.09 -4.01 -5.30
C THR A 54 4.76 -4.20 -3.95
N SER A 55 3.97 -4.48 -2.91
CA SER A 55 4.47 -4.88 -1.59
C SER A 55 4.15 -6.34 -1.32
N SER A 56 4.96 -7.00 -0.51
CA SER A 56 4.80 -8.44 -0.25
C SER A 56 5.20 -8.88 1.14
N TYR A 57 4.74 -10.07 1.49
CA TYR A 57 5.13 -10.79 2.71
C TYR A 57 6.59 -11.26 2.68
N ASP A 58 7.24 -11.23 1.50
CA ASP A 58 8.69 -11.46 1.37
C ASP A 58 9.55 -10.27 1.83
N GLN A 59 8.92 -9.26 2.45
CA GLN A 59 9.54 -8.06 3.05
C GLN A 59 10.00 -7.02 2.01
N ARG A 60 9.66 -7.19 0.73
CA ARG A 60 10.14 -6.31 -0.34
C ARG A 60 9.04 -5.41 -0.87
N ILE A 61 9.48 -4.26 -1.36
CA ILE A 61 8.74 -3.40 -2.28
C ILE A 61 9.47 -3.41 -3.61
N MET A 62 8.78 -3.84 -4.66
CA MET A 62 9.31 -3.87 -6.03
C MET A 62 8.63 -2.78 -6.87
N LEU A 63 9.36 -2.21 -7.81
CA LEU A 63 8.87 -1.30 -8.85
C LEU A 63 8.90 -2.03 -10.19
N LEU A 64 7.77 -2.09 -10.87
CA LEU A 64 7.68 -2.39 -12.29
C LEU A 64 7.72 -1.08 -13.09
N ASP A 65 8.75 -0.94 -13.93
CA ASP A 65 8.77 0.01 -15.04
C ASP A 65 8.14 -0.66 -16.26
N VAL A 66 6.91 -0.26 -16.61
CA VAL A 66 6.13 -0.87 -17.69
C VAL A 66 6.76 -0.61 -19.06
N GLU A 67 7.47 0.51 -19.26
CA GLU A 67 8.13 0.79 -20.56
C GLU A 67 9.33 -0.12 -20.79
N LYS A 68 10.08 -0.43 -19.72
CA LYS A 68 11.27 -1.29 -19.78
C LYS A 68 10.96 -2.77 -19.55
N GLU A 69 9.74 -3.07 -19.10
CA GLU A 69 9.34 -4.39 -18.61
C GLU A 69 10.33 -4.94 -17.58
N ALA A 70 10.78 -4.06 -16.68
CA ALA A 70 11.85 -4.35 -15.73
C ALA A 70 11.37 -4.15 -14.28
N PHE A 71 11.81 -5.05 -13.41
CA PHE A 71 11.58 -4.96 -11.98
C PHE A 71 12.83 -4.50 -11.24
N GLU A 72 12.64 -3.53 -10.36
CA GLU A 72 13.68 -2.99 -9.49
C GLU A 72 13.25 -3.13 -8.03
N GLU A 73 14.15 -3.59 -7.15
CA GLU A 73 13.88 -3.58 -5.71
C GLU A 73 14.05 -2.16 -5.18
N VAL A 74 12.96 -1.60 -4.65
CA VAL A 74 12.91 -0.22 -4.15
C VAL A 74 13.26 -0.17 -2.67
N TYR A 75 12.80 -1.17 -1.92
CA TYR A 75 12.99 -1.24 -0.48
C TYR A 75 12.90 -2.68 0.01
N GLN A 76 13.71 -3.01 1.02
CA GLN A 76 13.62 -4.25 1.77
C GLN A 76 13.49 -3.93 3.26
N ASP A 77 12.42 -4.43 3.87
CA ASP A 77 12.13 -4.30 5.29
C ASP A 77 12.67 -5.50 6.09
N THR A 78 12.63 -5.40 7.41
CA THR A 78 12.90 -6.51 8.34
C THR A 78 11.68 -7.43 8.51
N TYR A 79 10.47 -6.90 8.30
CA TYR A 79 9.20 -7.59 8.56
C TYR A 79 8.32 -7.62 7.31
N ALA A 80 7.40 -8.59 7.25
CA ALA A 80 6.45 -8.71 6.14
C ALA A 80 5.63 -7.41 6.00
N ILE A 81 5.42 -6.97 4.75
CA ILE A 81 4.66 -5.75 4.45
C ILE A 81 3.23 -6.16 4.14
N TYR A 82 2.26 -5.63 4.88
CA TYR A 82 0.85 -6.02 4.82
C TYR A 82 -0.04 -5.01 4.10
N SER A 83 0.39 -3.76 4.02
CA SER A 83 -0.35 -2.72 3.33
C SER A 83 0.62 -1.70 2.74
N ILE A 84 0.25 -1.14 1.59
CA ILE A 84 0.96 -0.05 0.95
C ILE A 84 -0.08 0.92 0.37
N CYS A 85 0.20 2.21 0.47
CA CYS A 85 -0.56 3.25 -0.20
C CYS A 85 0.36 4.34 -0.72
N HIS A 86 -0.20 5.16 -1.59
CA HIS A 86 0.47 6.30 -2.20
C HIS A 86 -0.37 7.56 -1.98
N ARG A 87 0.27 8.71 -1.84
CA ARG A 87 -0.39 10.01 -1.67
C ARG A 87 -0.14 10.87 -2.89
N VAL A 88 -1.20 11.44 -3.45
CA VAL A 88 -1.12 12.29 -4.64
C VAL A 88 -0.27 13.54 -4.38
N GLU A 89 -0.29 14.06 -3.16
CA GLU A 89 0.48 15.23 -2.72
C GLU A 89 1.96 14.91 -2.48
N ASP A 90 2.32 13.64 -2.36
CA ASP A 90 3.66 13.17 -2.01
C ASP A 90 4.11 12.06 -2.97
N ILE A 91 4.25 12.44 -4.24
CA ILE A 91 4.35 11.47 -5.34
C ILE A 91 5.58 10.55 -5.27
N ASN A 92 6.61 10.97 -4.54
CA ASN A 92 7.84 10.20 -4.41
C ASN A 92 7.83 9.30 -3.17
N CYS A 93 6.81 9.37 -2.32
CA CYS A 93 6.79 8.61 -1.08
C CYS A 93 5.81 7.44 -1.12
N LEU A 94 6.28 6.29 -0.65
CA LEU A 94 5.46 5.11 -0.39
C LEU A 94 5.19 5.02 1.12
N TYR A 95 3.93 4.81 1.46
CA TYR A 95 3.47 4.63 2.83
C TYR A 95 3.14 3.16 2.98
N PHE A 96 3.78 2.46 3.91
CA PHE A 96 3.55 1.03 4.07
C PHE A 96 3.56 0.60 5.52
N GLY A 97 2.80 -0.46 5.78
CA GLY A 97 2.52 -1.00 7.10
C GLY A 97 3.09 -2.40 7.22
N ASP A 98 3.84 -2.64 8.30
CA ASP A 98 4.51 -3.93 8.51
C ASP A 98 3.79 -4.84 9.51
N GLU A 99 4.33 -6.04 9.67
CA GLU A 99 3.83 -7.10 10.57
C GLU A 99 3.76 -6.70 12.04
N ILE A 100 4.64 -5.78 12.46
CA ILE A 100 4.72 -5.32 13.84
C ILE A 100 3.99 -4.00 14.05
N GLY A 101 3.09 -3.59 13.16
CA GLY A 101 2.28 -2.40 13.41
C GLY A 101 3.02 -1.08 13.22
N ALA A 102 4.15 -1.08 12.50
CA ALA A 102 4.85 0.16 12.14
C ALA A 102 4.33 0.71 10.82
N LEU A 103 4.06 2.01 10.80
CA LEU A 103 3.87 2.80 9.56
C LEU A 103 5.21 3.40 9.18
N LYS A 104 5.62 3.16 7.94
CA LYS A 104 6.87 3.65 7.36
C LYS A 104 6.55 4.49 6.13
N ILE A 105 7.33 5.56 5.94
CA ILE A 105 7.32 6.38 4.74
C ILE A 105 8.70 6.30 4.11
N PHE A 106 8.76 5.86 2.86
CA PHE A 106 9.99 5.76 2.09
C PHE A 106 9.94 6.70 0.89
N ASP A 107 10.88 7.64 0.82
CA ASP A 107 11.08 8.51 -0.35
C ASP A 107 11.89 7.73 -1.39
N VAL A 108 11.23 7.34 -2.47
CA VAL A 108 11.78 6.57 -3.60
C VAL A 108 12.90 7.33 -4.30
N ARG A 109 12.74 8.65 -4.49
CA ARG A 109 13.71 9.50 -5.21
C ARG A 109 14.98 9.69 -4.40
N ALA A 110 14.85 9.89 -3.09
CA ALA A 110 16.00 10.01 -2.19
C ALA A 110 16.57 8.65 -1.78
N SER A 111 15.81 7.56 -1.99
CA SER A 111 16.10 6.21 -1.51
C SER A 111 16.33 6.20 0.02
N THR A 112 15.47 6.89 0.76
CA THR A 112 15.59 7.02 2.22
C THR A 112 14.27 6.76 2.94
N LEU A 113 14.36 6.14 4.11
CA LEU A 113 13.24 6.02 5.03
C LEU A 113 13.00 7.38 5.70
N SER A 114 12.05 8.15 5.17
CA SER A 114 11.79 9.51 5.62
C SER A 114 11.15 9.52 7.00
N SER A 115 10.24 8.59 7.31
CA SER A 115 9.56 8.48 8.60
C SER A 115 9.25 7.05 9.00
N LEU A 116 9.17 6.82 10.31
CA LEU A 116 8.79 5.55 10.93
C LEU A 116 8.07 5.84 12.23
N TRP A 117 6.91 5.21 12.43
CA TRP A 117 6.16 5.26 13.68
C TRP A 117 5.61 3.88 14.03
N LYS A 118 5.77 3.46 15.28
CA LYS A 118 5.09 2.29 15.84
C LYS A 118 3.67 2.72 16.23
N LEU A 119 2.68 2.42 15.39
CA LEU A 119 1.30 2.90 15.56
C LEU A 119 0.38 1.87 16.22
N HIS A 120 0.68 0.58 16.02
CA HIS A 120 -0.14 -0.55 16.47
C HIS A 120 0.73 -1.63 17.10
N GLU A 121 0.11 -2.49 17.91
CA GLU A 121 0.81 -3.60 18.57
C GLU A 121 1.01 -4.80 17.63
N GLU A 122 0.11 -4.94 16.65
CA GLU A 122 0.15 -5.97 15.60
C GLU A 122 0.06 -5.35 14.20
N ARG A 123 0.22 -6.19 13.17
CA ARG A 123 0.26 -5.82 11.75
C ARG A 123 -0.76 -4.77 11.34
N ILE A 124 -0.33 -3.83 10.50
CA ILE A 124 -1.23 -2.85 9.87
C ILE A 124 -1.85 -3.48 8.63
N ASN A 125 -3.14 -3.80 8.70
CA ASN A 125 -3.87 -4.44 7.60
C ASN A 125 -4.31 -3.44 6.52
N THR A 126 -4.49 -2.16 6.86
CA THR A 126 -4.86 -1.11 5.89
C THR A 126 -4.26 0.21 6.28
N ILE A 127 -3.83 0.97 5.28
CA ILE A 127 -3.50 2.40 5.37
C ILE A 127 -4.34 3.09 4.29
N HIS A 128 -5.15 4.07 4.67
CA HIS A 128 -5.93 4.82 3.71
C HIS A 128 -5.91 6.31 4.02
N CYS A 129 -5.53 7.11 3.01
CA CYS A 129 -5.55 8.55 3.12
C CYS A 129 -6.98 9.06 2.92
N LYS A 130 -7.36 10.08 3.68
CA LYS A 130 -8.67 10.70 3.58
C LYS A 130 -8.73 11.53 2.27
N PRO A 131 -9.71 11.29 1.37
CA PRO A 131 -9.71 11.91 0.04
C PRO A 131 -9.79 13.45 0.02
N ASP A 132 -10.43 14.07 1.01
CA ASP A 132 -10.65 15.52 1.13
C ASP A 132 -9.68 16.21 2.11
N ASP A 133 -8.86 15.45 2.84
CA ASP A 133 -7.73 16.00 3.60
C ASP A 133 -6.56 15.01 3.58
N PRO A 134 -5.55 15.24 2.73
CA PRO A 134 -4.47 14.29 2.53
C PRO A 134 -3.57 14.14 3.75
N ASN A 135 -3.65 15.00 4.76
CA ASN A 135 -2.89 14.86 5.99
C ASN A 135 -3.53 13.85 6.95
N ILE A 136 -4.79 13.49 6.72
CA ILE A 136 -5.51 12.56 7.57
C ILE A 136 -5.41 11.16 7.00
N VAL A 137 -4.97 10.21 7.82
CA VAL A 137 -4.81 8.81 7.45
C VAL A 137 -5.54 7.94 8.46
N VAL A 138 -6.17 6.87 7.99
CA VAL A 138 -6.67 5.79 8.84
C VAL A 138 -5.77 4.58 8.71
N THR A 139 -5.50 3.93 9.83
CA THR A 139 -4.86 2.62 9.89
C THR A 139 -5.75 1.63 10.62
N SER A 140 -5.81 0.39 10.14
CA SER A 140 -6.44 -0.74 10.86
C SER A 140 -5.41 -1.81 11.20
N SER A 141 -5.64 -2.51 12.30
CA SER A 141 -4.71 -3.54 12.77
C SER A 141 -5.39 -4.80 13.26
N ALA A 142 -4.61 -5.89 13.25
CA ALA A 142 -4.96 -7.14 13.90
C ALA A 142 -5.08 -7.01 15.44
N ASP A 143 -4.53 -5.94 16.03
CA ASP A 143 -4.65 -5.62 17.47
C ASP A 143 -6.06 -5.24 17.93
N ARG A 144 -7.03 -5.33 17.00
CA ARG A 144 -8.46 -5.07 17.13
C ARG A 144 -8.80 -3.59 17.20
N THR A 145 -7.90 -2.73 16.75
CA THR A 145 -8.13 -1.29 16.69
C THR A 145 -7.95 -0.73 15.29
N PHE A 146 -8.65 0.36 15.04
CA PHE A 146 -8.29 1.29 13.99
C PHE A 146 -8.04 2.65 14.61
N SER A 147 -7.15 3.41 14.00
CA SER A 147 -6.75 4.73 14.46
C SER A 147 -6.76 5.72 13.30
N VAL A 148 -7.16 6.95 13.58
CA VAL A 148 -7.07 8.07 12.64
C VAL A 148 -5.96 9.00 13.08
N TRP A 149 -5.13 9.43 12.13
CA TRP A 149 -3.91 10.17 12.39
C TRP A 149 -3.88 11.43 11.54
N ASP A 150 -3.27 12.49 12.09
CA ASP A 150 -2.85 13.66 11.31
C ASP A 150 -1.33 13.60 11.16
N LEU A 151 -0.86 13.34 9.94
CA LEU A 151 0.54 13.16 9.58
C LEU A 151 1.43 14.34 10.00
N ARG A 152 0.87 15.55 10.15
CA ARG A 152 1.63 16.77 10.50
C ARG A 152 2.08 16.80 11.95
N ILE A 153 1.43 16.03 12.82
CA ILE A 153 1.63 16.08 14.28
C ILE A 153 2.00 14.73 14.90
N ILE A 154 2.23 13.68 14.10
CA ILE A 154 2.66 12.39 14.62
C ILE A 154 4.12 12.49 15.11
N SER A 155 4.29 12.50 16.43
CA SER A 155 5.60 12.41 17.05
C SER A 155 6.19 11.01 16.87
N ARG A 156 7.50 10.92 16.60
CA ARG A 156 8.24 9.64 16.54
C ARG A 156 8.26 8.92 17.89
N ASP A 157 8.43 9.67 18.97
CA ASP A 157 8.62 9.09 20.31
C ASP A 157 7.29 8.70 20.96
N GLN A 158 6.23 9.45 20.67
CA GLN A 158 4.89 9.22 21.21
C GLN A 158 3.82 9.51 20.16
N PRO A 159 3.55 8.57 19.25
CA PRO A 159 2.50 8.73 18.25
C PRO A 159 1.15 8.91 18.92
N LYS A 160 0.46 10.02 18.63
CA LYS A 160 -0.87 10.31 19.16
C LYS A 160 -1.88 10.32 18.02
N SER A 161 -2.86 9.44 18.09
CA SER A 161 -3.99 9.42 17.17
C SER A 161 -4.98 10.54 17.49
N LEU A 162 -5.71 10.99 16.47
CA LEU A 162 -6.88 11.85 16.63
C LEU A 162 -8.02 11.09 17.29
N THR A 163 -8.18 9.82 16.92
CA THR A 163 -9.12 8.88 17.53
C THR A 163 -8.62 7.46 17.34
N THR A 164 -8.97 6.58 18.27
CA THR A 164 -8.72 5.14 18.20
C THR A 164 -9.97 4.43 18.70
N ILE A 165 -10.47 3.49 17.91
CA ILE A 165 -11.66 2.70 18.27
C ILE A 165 -11.30 1.23 18.25
N ARG A 166 -11.77 0.50 19.27
CA ARG A 166 -11.54 -0.94 19.45
C ARG A 166 -12.77 -1.74 19.03
N HIS A 167 -12.55 -2.78 18.23
CA HIS A 167 -13.53 -3.78 17.84
C HIS A 167 -13.40 -5.05 18.73
N GLY A 168 -14.39 -5.95 18.64
CA GLY A 168 -14.37 -7.24 19.33
C GLY A 168 -13.34 -8.24 18.76
N GLY A 169 -12.89 -8.04 17.52
CA GLY A 169 -11.94 -8.88 16.81
C GLY A 169 -10.98 -8.08 15.91
N PRO A 170 -10.02 -8.75 15.25
CA PRO A 170 -9.07 -8.13 14.34
C PRO A 170 -9.78 -7.31 13.26
N ILE A 171 -9.25 -6.13 12.93
CA ILE A 171 -9.83 -5.28 11.89
C ILE A 171 -9.04 -5.50 10.61
N HIS A 172 -9.69 -6.09 9.61
CA HIS A 172 -9.09 -6.43 8.33
C HIS A 172 -9.02 -5.25 7.38
N SER A 173 -9.96 -4.30 7.49
CA SER A 173 -9.95 -3.12 6.64
C SER A 173 -10.54 -1.89 7.29
N ALA A 174 -10.06 -0.72 6.88
CA ALA A 174 -10.62 0.58 7.24
C ALA A 174 -10.44 1.58 6.09
N TYR A 175 -11.55 2.08 5.54
CA TYR A 175 -11.54 2.97 4.38
C TYR A 175 -12.47 4.16 4.55
N PHE A 176 -11.98 5.34 4.18
CA PHE A 176 -12.80 6.54 4.08
C PHE A 176 -13.72 6.44 2.87
N SER A 177 -14.94 6.97 3.00
CA SER A 177 -15.82 7.20 1.84
C SER A 177 -15.14 8.15 0.82
N PRO A 178 -15.54 8.15 -0.46
CA PRO A 178 -14.92 9.00 -1.49
C PRO A 178 -14.90 10.51 -1.18
N PHE A 179 -15.84 11.00 -0.38
CA PHE A 179 -15.91 12.40 0.07
C PHE A 179 -15.40 12.61 1.50
N GLY A 180 -14.79 11.58 2.10
CA GLY A 180 -14.22 11.61 3.46
C GLY A 180 -15.20 11.79 4.61
N SER A 181 -16.51 11.79 4.36
CA SER A 181 -17.54 12.03 5.39
C SER A 181 -17.83 10.82 6.28
N PHE A 182 -17.53 9.61 5.81
CA PHE A 182 -17.72 8.36 6.55
C PHE A 182 -16.46 7.50 6.54
N LEU A 183 -16.38 6.58 7.50
CA LEU A 183 -15.35 5.57 7.59
C LEU A 183 -16.03 4.20 7.77
N ALA A 184 -15.67 3.23 6.95
CA ALA A 184 -16.13 1.85 7.06
C ALA A 184 -14.99 0.96 7.56
N THR A 185 -15.30 0.00 8.43
CA THR A 185 -14.35 -0.98 8.97
C THR A 185 -14.94 -2.39 8.94
N THR A 186 -14.09 -3.40 8.76
CA THR A 186 -14.46 -4.83 8.70
C THR A 186 -13.59 -5.69 9.58
#